data_AF-A0A969B4B9-F1
#
_entry.id   AF-A0A969B4B9-F1
#
_cell.length_a   1.000
_cell.length_b   1.000
_cell.length_c   1.000
_cell.angle_alpha   90.00
_cell.angle_beta   90.00
_cell.angle_gamma   90.00
#
_symmetry.space_group_name_H-M   'P 1'
#
loop_
_entity.id
_entity.type
_entity.pdbx_description
1 polymer ?
#
loop_
_entity_poly.entity_id
_entity_poly.type
_entity_poly.pdbx_seq_one_letter_code
_entity_poly.pdbx_strand_id
1 'polypeptide(L)'
;MNKFNGRYRNPTESEIERLSNVFKQTTDLILEKLGKNAFRPDRVFNAAAFEVLMVGIANRLDQNIDFDSLTENIGSLYKTQDFIDSITRATSDEKVVDQRHRLFNEFVEEYVQ
;
A
#
# COMPACT_ATOMS: atom_id res chain seq x y z
N MET A 1 16.32 -11.82 -2.21
CA MET A 1 17.01 -10.53 -1.94
C MET A 1 18.26 -10.27 -2.82
N ASN A 2 19.19 -11.21 -3.02
CA ASN A 2 20.48 -10.93 -3.69
C ASN A 2 20.41 -10.30 -5.11
N LYS A 3 19.49 -10.74 -5.97
CA LYS A 3 19.34 -10.20 -7.34
C LYS A 3 18.80 -8.76 -7.35
N PHE A 4 17.79 -8.49 -6.53
CA PHE A 4 17.18 -7.17 -6.41
C PHE A 4 18.20 -6.16 -5.88
N ASN A 5 18.86 -6.49 -4.76
CA ASN A 5 19.87 -5.62 -4.17
C ASN A 5 21.04 -5.39 -5.15
N GLY A 6 21.47 -6.41 -5.88
CA GLY A 6 22.49 -6.25 -6.92
C GLY A 6 22.09 -5.25 -8.02
N ARG A 7 20.81 -5.27 -8.44
CA ARG A 7 20.27 -4.38 -9.47
C ARG A 7 20.09 -2.93 -8.98
N TYR A 8 19.69 -2.73 -7.72
CA TYR A 8 19.27 -1.42 -7.22
C TYR A 8 20.20 -0.79 -6.18
N ARG A 9 21.37 -1.39 -5.86
CA ARG A 9 22.29 -0.87 -4.83
C ARG A 9 22.91 0.50 -5.12
N ASN A 10 22.99 0.89 -6.39
CA ASN A 10 23.65 2.12 -6.83
C ASN A 10 22.69 2.98 -7.66
N PRO A 11 21.62 3.53 -7.05
CA PRO A 11 20.71 4.42 -7.76
C PRO A 11 21.43 5.71 -8.16
N THR A 12 21.02 6.32 -9.27
CA THR A 12 21.46 7.67 -9.64
C THR A 12 20.79 8.71 -8.73
N GLU A 13 21.32 9.93 -8.69
CA GLU A 13 20.69 11.04 -7.95
C GLU A 13 19.25 11.29 -8.42
N SER A 14 19.01 11.24 -9.73
CA SER A 14 17.67 11.38 -10.30
C SER A 14 16.73 10.26 -9.86
N GLU A 15 17.23 9.02 -9.74
CA GLU A 15 16.42 7.89 -9.24
C GLU A 15 16.05 8.08 -7.77
N ILE A 16 17.01 8.53 -6.95
CA ILE A 16 16.79 8.82 -5.52
C ILE A 16 15.74 9.92 -5.37
N GLU A 17 15.86 11.02 -6.13
CA GLU A 17 14.92 12.13 -6.10
C GLU A 17 13.52 11.68 -6.50
N ARG A 18 13.40 10.91 -7.60
CA ARG A 18 12.14 10.35 -8.05
C ARG A 18 11.49 9.46 -7.00
N LEU A 19 12.23 8.51 -6.43
CA LEU A 19 11.73 7.60 -5.40
C LEU A 19 11.33 8.36 -4.12
N SER A 20 12.10 9.37 -3.75
CA SER A 20 11.81 10.24 -2.60
C SER A 20 10.51 11.02 -2.81
N ASN A 21 10.31 11.56 -4.02
CA ASN A 21 9.08 12.28 -4.37
C ASN A 21 7.86 11.35 -4.34
N VAL A 22 7.95 10.17 -4.96
CA VAL A 22 6.88 9.16 -4.92
C VAL A 22 6.53 8.79 -3.48
N PHE A 23 7.54 8.45 -2.67
CA PHE A 23 7.33 8.09 -1.26
C PHE A 23 6.63 9.21 -0.49
N LYS A 24 7.08 10.45 -0.67
CA LYS A 24 6.50 11.61 0.00
C LYS A 24 5.06 11.85 -0.43
N GLN A 25 4.78 11.91 -1.73
CA GLN A 25 3.42 12.11 -2.26
C GLN A 25 2.46 11.02 -1.77
N THR A 26 2.88 9.75 -1.78
CA THR A 26 2.08 8.65 -1.25
C THR A 26 1.79 8.83 0.24
N THR A 27 2.81 9.18 1.04
CA THR A 27 2.64 9.35 2.49
C THR A 27 1.76 10.54 2.82
N ASP A 28 1.95 11.66 2.14
CA ASP A 28 1.16 12.88 2.31
C ASP A 28 -0.31 12.61 1.98
N LEU A 29 -0.58 11.91 0.88
CA LEU A 29 -1.94 11.56 0.47
C LEU A 29 -2.63 10.59 1.43
N ILE A 30 -1.90 9.56 1.91
CA ILE A 30 -2.43 8.65 2.94
C ILE A 30 -2.74 9.42 4.23
N LEU A 31 -1.85 10.32 4.64
CA LEU A 31 -2.05 11.10 5.85
C LEU A 31 -3.25 12.06 5.72
N GLU A 32 -3.40 12.70 4.56
CA GLU A 32 -4.51 13.60 4.26
C GLU A 32 -5.85 12.87 4.23
N LYS A 33 -5.92 11.75 3.52
CA LYS A 33 -7.18 11.05 3.23
C LYS A 33 -7.56 10.03 4.31
N LEU A 34 -6.61 9.20 4.75
CA LEU A 34 -6.85 8.10 5.69
C LEU A 34 -6.46 8.44 7.15
N GLY A 35 -5.63 9.47 7.33
CA GLY A 35 -5.22 9.95 8.64
C GLY A 35 -4.12 9.11 9.31
N LYS A 36 -3.71 9.55 10.51
CA LYS A 36 -2.59 8.96 11.29
C LYS A 36 -2.75 7.48 11.67
N ASN A 37 -3.96 6.93 11.53
CA ASN A 37 -4.28 5.55 11.89
C ASN A 37 -4.39 4.63 10.66
N ALA A 38 -4.06 5.11 9.45
CA ALA A 38 -4.16 4.34 8.20
C ALA A 38 -3.47 2.97 8.27
N PHE A 39 -2.36 2.87 8.99
CA PHE A 39 -1.58 1.63 9.14
C PHE A 39 -1.88 0.86 10.42
N ARG A 40 -2.99 1.18 11.11
CA ARG A 40 -3.34 0.63 12.44
C ARG A 40 -4.73 -0.01 12.42
N PRO A 41 -4.95 -1.07 11.62
CA PRO A 41 -6.26 -1.69 11.47
C PRO A 41 -6.82 -2.23 12.79
N ASP A 42 -5.95 -2.71 13.69
CA ASP A 42 -6.32 -3.11 15.05
C ASP A 42 -5.41 -2.42 16.09
N ARG A 43 -5.39 -1.07 16.07
CA ARG A 43 -4.68 -0.16 17.02
C ARG A 43 -3.15 -0.16 16.92
N VAL A 44 -2.53 -1.31 16.72
CA VAL A 44 -1.09 -1.47 16.55
C VAL A 44 -0.71 -1.27 15.09
N PHE A 45 0.48 -0.71 14.86
CA PHE A 45 1.01 -0.57 13.51
C PHE A 45 1.18 -1.95 12.86
N ASN A 46 0.63 -2.11 11.66
CA ASN A 46 0.73 -3.33 10.88
C ASN A 46 1.62 -3.07 9.65
N ALA A 47 2.82 -3.66 9.63
CA ALA A 47 3.80 -3.47 8.57
C ALA A 47 3.32 -3.98 7.21
N ALA A 48 2.51 -5.04 7.20
CA ALA A 48 1.91 -5.59 5.99
C ALA A 48 0.81 -4.67 5.42
N ALA A 49 -0.01 -4.06 6.29
CA ALA A 49 -0.98 -3.05 5.89
C ALA A 49 -0.28 -1.77 5.37
N PHE A 50 0.82 -1.37 6.02
CA PHE A 50 1.66 -0.28 5.54
C PHE A 50 2.21 -0.57 4.13
N GLU A 51 2.82 -1.73 3.91
CA GLU A 51 3.39 -2.10 2.61
C GLU A 51 2.34 -2.05 1.50
N VAL A 52 1.20 -2.72 1.68
CA VAL A 52 0.18 -2.81 0.63
C VAL A 52 -0.45 -1.46 0.32
N LEU A 53 -0.70 -0.61 1.33
CA LEU A 53 -1.24 0.73 1.12
C LEU A 53 -0.24 1.63 0.41
N MET A 54 1.03 1.62 0.85
CA MET A 54 2.07 2.42 0.22
C MET A 54 2.25 2.04 -1.24
N VAL A 55 2.40 0.75 -1.55
CA VAL A 55 2.59 0.29 -2.94
C VAL A 55 1.33 0.52 -3.78
N GLY A 56 0.16 0.18 -3.25
CA GLY A 56 -1.11 0.28 -3.95
C GLY A 56 -1.47 1.72 -4.33
N ILE A 57 -1.19 2.68 -3.43
CA ILE A 57 -1.43 4.11 -3.67
C ILE A 57 -0.32 4.71 -4.51
N ALA A 58 0.95 4.36 -4.28
CA ALA A 58 2.08 4.85 -5.09
C ALA A 58 1.90 4.51 -6.58
N ASN A 59 1.42 3.31 -6.89
CA ASN A 59 1.15 2.86 -8.26
C ASN A 59 0.01 3.64 -8.95
N ARG A 60 -0.71 4.50 -8.22
CA ARG A 60 -1.89 5.22 -8.68
C ARG A 60 -1.79 6.74 -8.51
N LEU A 61 -0.63 7.27 -8.12
CA LEU A 61 -0.43 8.73 -7.98
C LEU A 61 -0.71 9.48 -9.29
N ASP A 62 -0.35 8.88 -10.43
CA ASP A 62 -0.54 9.48 -11.76
C ASP A 62 -1.87 9.03 -12.42
N GLN A 63 -2.71 8.30 -11.70
CA GLN A 63 -4.01 7.85 -12.19
C GLN A 63 -5.11 8.78 -11.66
N ASN A 64 -6.16 8.98 -12.45
CA ASN A 64 -7.31 9.75 -12.03
C ASN A 64 -8.26 8.87 -11.21
N ILE A 65 -7.84 8.53 -9.98
CA ILE A 65 -8.63 7.72 -9.05
C ILE A 65 -9.36 8.59 -8.02
N ASP A 66 -10.58 8.20 -7.67
CA ASP A 66 -11.37 8.88 -6.63
C ASP A 66 -10.91 8.50 -5.22
N PHE A 67 -9.91 9.22 -4.71
CA PHE A 67 -9.40 9.02 -3.36
C PHE A 67 -10.43 9.25 -2.23
N ASP A 68 -11.52 9.98 -2.50
CA ASP A 68 -12.60 10.14 -1.52
C ASP A 68 -13.39 8.83 -1.40
N SER A 69 -13.74 8.21 -2.53
CA SER A 69 -14.32 6.86 -2.55
C SER A 69 -13.41 5.81 -1.91
N LEU A 70 -12.09 5.88 -2.11
CA LEU A 70 -11.13 5.01 -1.42
C LEU A 70 -11.26 5.15 0.10
N THR A 71 -11.31 6.39 0.59
CA THR A 71 -11.39 6.70 2.02
C THR A 71 -12.69 6.22 2.64
N GLU A 72 -13.81 6.43 1.96
CA GLU A 72 -15.13 6.00 2.44
C GLU A 72 -15.24 4.47 2.54
N ASN A 73 -14.62 3.75 1.59
CA ASN A 73 -14.78 2.30 1.47
C ASN A 73 -13.67 1.49 2.14
N ILE A 74 -12.50 2.05 2.48
CA ILE A 74 -11.37 1.26 3.00
C ILE A 74 -11.69 0.46 4.28
N GLY A 75 -12.67 0.92 5.06
CA GLY A 75 -13.17 0.20 6.22
C GLY A 75 -13.81 -1.16 5.88
N SER A 76 -14.30 -1.36 4.65
CA SER A 76 -14.82 -2.65 4.18
C SER A 76 -13.70 -3.66 3.94
N LEU A 77 -12.59 -3.21 3.35
CA LEU A 77 -11.39 -4.04 3.14
C LEU A 77 -10.86 -4.59 4.46
N TYR A 78 -10.84 -3.77 5.52
CA TYR A 78 -10.45 -4.19 6.87
C TYR A 78 -11.47 -5.08 7.60
N LYS A 79 -12.65 -5.34 7.00
CA LYS A 79 -13.63 -6.31 7.49
C LYS A 79 -13.60 -7.62 6.71
N THR A 80 -12.89 -7.67 5.59
CA THR A 80 -12.73 -8.88 4.78
C THR A 80 -11.74 -9.83 5.46
N GLN A 81 -12.22 -11.01 5.87
CA GLN A 81 -11.40 -11.98 6.61
C GLN A 81 -10.12 -12.36 5.84
N ASP A 82 -10.22 -12.57 4.53
CA ASP A 82 -9.06 -12.90 3.70
C ASP A 82 -7.99 -11.80 3.71
N PHE A 83 -8.42 -10.54 3.75
CA PHE A 83 -7.49 -9.42 3.83
C PHE A 83 -6.86 -9.33 5.22
N ILE A 84 -7.66 -9.45 6.29
CA ILE A 84 -7.18 -9.50 7.68
C ILE A 84 -6.15 -10.63 7.85
N ASP A 85 -6.45 -11.82 7.35
CA ASP A 85 -5.56 -12.98 7.40
C ASP A 85 -4.28 -12.69 6.63
N SER A 86 -4.38 -12.07 5.45
CA SER A 86 -3.21 -11.72 4.66
C SER A 86 -2.27 -10.78 5.43
N ILE A 87 -2.80 -9.79 6.17
CA ILE A 87 -1.99 -8.79 6.90
C ILE A 87 -1.57 -9.20 8.31
N THR A 88 -2.10 -10.30 8.86
CA THR A 88 -1.77 -10.79 10.21
C THR A 88 -0.88 -12.03 10.23
N ARG A 89 -0.89 -12.82 9.14
CA ARG A 89 -0.06 -14.04 9.00
C ARG A 89 1.33 -13.70 8.44
N ALA A 90 2.20 -14.72 8.34
CA ALA A 90 3.61 -14.58 7.99
C ALA A 90 3.84 -13.58 6.83
N THR A 91 4.41 -12.43 7.17
CA THR A 91 4.51 -11.24 6.31
C THR A 91 5.54 -11.37 5.18
N SER A 92 6.29 -12.47 5.13
CA SER A 92 7.36 -12.71 4.15
C SER A 92 7.09 -13.93 3.27
N ASP A 93 5.94 -14.60 3.41
CA ASP A 93 5.51 -15.65 2.48
C ASP A 93 4.99 -15.01 1.20
N GLU A 94 5.60 -15.33 0.06
CA GLU A 94 5.28 -14.79 -1.26
C GLU A 94 3.79 -14.93 -1.60
N LYS A 95 3.14 -16.05 -1.26
CA LYS A 95 1.72 -16.24 -1.52
C LYS A 95 0.85 -15.27 -0.74
N VAL A 96 1.23 -14.99 0.51
CA VAL A 96 0.50 -14.06 1.38
C VAL A 96 0.77 -12.61 0.93
N VAL A 97 1.98 -12.32 0.45
CA VAL A 97 2.31 -11.05 -0.23
C VAL A 97 1.41 -10.87 -1.45
N ASP A 98 1.42 -11.79 -2.40
CA ASP A 98 0.61 -11.68 -3.60
C ASP A 98 -0.89 -11.56 -3.28
N GLN A 99 -1.38 -12.32 -2.29
CA GLN A 99 -2.77 -12.27 -1.87
C GLN A 99 -3.18 -10.88 -1.37
N ARG A 100 -2.39 -10.22 -0.51
CA ARG A 100 -2.77 -8.90 0.04
C ARG A 100 -2.80 -7.83 -1.04
N HIS A 101 -1.85 -7.86 -1.98
CA HIS A 101 -1.80 -6.93 -3.11
C HIS A 101 -2.95 -7.17 -4.08
N ARG A 102 -3.28 -8.44 -4.36
CA ARG A 102 -4.45 -8.79 -5.17
C ARG A 102 -5.74 -8.27 -4.56
N LEU A 103 -6.00 -8.56 -3.28
CA LEU A 103 -7.21 -8.12 -2.58
C LEU A 103 -7.34 -6.59 -2.52
N PHE A 104 -6.22 -5.88 -2.31
CA PHE A 104 -6.24 -4.42 -2.35
C PHE A 104 -6.58 -3.88 -3.75
N ASN A 105 -6.02 -4.48 -4.81
CA ASN A 105 -6.31 -4.05 -6.18
C ASN A 105 -7.76 -4.34 -6.58
N GLU A 106 -8.29 -5.51 -6.24
CA GLU A 106 -9.70 -5.87 -6.45
C GLU A 106 -10.63 -4.87 -5.73
N PHE A 107 -10.31 -4.51 -4.48
CA PHE A 107 -11.04 -3.48 -3.74
C PHE A 107 -11.03 -2.12 -4.45
N VAL A 108 -9.87 -1.66 -4.96
CA VAL A 108 -9.81 -0.39 -5.68
C VAL A 108 -10.65 -0.44 -6.95
N GLU A 109 -10.59 -1.52 -7.73
CA GLU A 109 -11.37 -1.66 -8.97
C GLU A 109 -12.89 -1.66 -8.73
N GLU A 110 -13.32 -2.20 -7.59
CA GLU A 110 -14.73 -2.33 -7.23
C GLU A 110 -15.31 -1.04 -6.62
N TYR A 111 -14.53 -0.32 -5.82
CA TYR A 111 -15.05 0.78 -4.98
C TYR A 111 -14.46 2.16 -5.29
N VAL A 112 -13.47 2.26 -6.18
CA VAL A 112 -12.69 3.49 -6.43
C VAL A 112 -12.63 3.72 -7.95
N GLN A 113 -13.75 4.18 -8.52
CA GLN A 113 -13.87 4.55 -9.95
C GLN A 113 -13.89 6.06 -10.15
#